data_AF-A0A9D4BXP4-F1
#
_entry.id   AF-A0A9D4BXP4-F1
#
_cell.length_a   1.000
_cell.length_b   1.000
_cell.length_c   1.000
_cell.angle_alpha   90.00
_cell.angle_beta   90.00
_cell.angle_gamma   90.00
#
_symmetry.space_group_name_H-M   'P 1'
#
loop_
_entity.id
_entity.type
_entity.pdbx_description
1 polymer ?
#
loop_
_entity_poly.entity_id
_entity_poly.type
_entity_poly.pdbx_seq_one_letter_code
_entity_poly.pdbx_strand_id
1 'polypeptide(L)'
;MYWLVLLERWVYHRAETKAEKLTKLPSLFVWEIGRRTNNQAHAQGLGRHTQPEVERLLREDLKAISDFLGDKKFLFGDDACAVDCAVFGQLCQVMWHVPSVVTAKAYLEESLPNLKSYVERMRTAYWPDWDECVTDCFTKEPTK
;
A
#
# COMPACT_ATOMS: atom_id res chain seq x y z
N MET A 1 1.97 -7.64 5.76
CA MET A 1 1.45 -6.50 4.98
C MET A 1 1.60 -6.64 3.45
N TYR A 2 2.79 -6.82 2.87
CA TYR A 2 3.00 -6.79 1.40
C TYR A 2 2.01 -7.64 0.58
N TRP A 3 1.91 -8.94 0.91
CA TRP A 3 0.99 -9.84 0.19
C TRP A 3 -0.48 -9.47 0.36
N LEU A 4 -0.87 -8.90 1.50
CA LEU A 4 -2.26 -8.48 1.75
C LEU A 4 -2.66 -7.36 0.78
N VAL A 5 -1.80 -6.34 0.64
CA VAL A 5 -2.01 -5.24 -0.32
C VAL A 5 -2.07 -5.75 -1.76
N LEU A 6 -1.23 -6.71 -2.11
CA LEU A 6 -1.25 -7.31 -3.44
C LEU A 6 -2.50 -8.16 -3.71
N LEU A 7 -2.99 -8.90 -2.71
CA LEU A 7 -4.23 -9.68 -2.81
C LEU A 7 -5.42 -8.75 -3.05
N GLU A 8 -5.55 -7.68 -2.25
CA GLU A 8 -6.58 -6.66 -2.43
C GLU A 8 -6.55 -6.08 -3.86
N ARG A 9 -5.36 -5.69 -4.32
CA ARG A 9 -5.21 -5.00 -5.62
C ARG A 9 -5.37 -5.91 -6.83
N TRP A 10 -4.74 -7.09 -6.84
CA TRP A 10 -4.59 -7.93 -8.03
C TRP A 10 -5.52 -9.14 -8.07
N VAL A 11 -6.08 -9.54 -6.93
CA VAL A 11 -6.94 -10.73 -6.83
C VAL A 11 -8.38 -10.31 -6.59
N TYR A 12 -8.67 -9.60 -5.51
CA TYR A 12 -10.05 -9.32 -5.11
C TYR A 12 -10.67 -8.15 -5.88
N HIS A 13 -9.95 -7.03 -6.02
CA HIS A 13 -10.50 -5.81 -6.62
C HIS A 13 -9.90 -5.48 -8.00
N ARG A 14 -9.57 -6.51 -8.78
CA ARG A 14 -8.95 -6.37 -10.12
C ARG A 14 -9.80 -5.53 -11.08
N ALA A 15 -11.13 -5.64 -11.01
CA ALA A 15 -12.04 -4.89 -11.88
C ALA A 15 -12.10 -3.39 -11.51
N GLU A 16 -12.04 -3.09 -10.22
CA GLU A 16 -12.21 -1.74 -9.66
C GLU A 16 -10.92 -0.93 -9.77
N THR A 17 -9.76 -1.59 -9.68
CA THR A 17 -8.45 -0.98 -9.96
C THR A 17 -8.26 -0.57 -11.41
N LYS A 18 -9.19 -0.95 -12.32
CA LYS A 18 -9.06 -0.78 -13.78
C LYS A 18 -7.65 -1.16 -14.24
N ALA A 19 -7.14 -2.28 -13.74
CA ALA A 19 -5.73 -2.66 -13.84
C ALA A 19 -5.17 -2.64 -15.27
N GLU A 20 -6.00 -2.87 -16.28
CA GLU A 20 -5.64 -2.78 -17.70
C GLU A 20 -5.41 -1.34 -18.16
N LYS A 21 -6.22 -0.38 -17.69
CA LYS A 21 -5.99 1.06 -17.95
C LYS A 21 -4.76 1.55 -17.20
N LEU A 22 -4.58 1.07 -15.97
CA LEU A 22 -3.45 1.39 -15.11
C LEU A 22 -2.13 0.85 -15.67
N THR A 23 -2.09 -0.38 -16.19
CA THR A 23 -0.86 -1.00 -16.69
C THR A 23 -0.62 -0.81 -18.18
N LYS A 24 -1.66 -0.44 -18.94
CA LYS A 24 -1.68 -0.47 -20.42
C LYS A 24 -1.35 -1.86 -21.00
N LEU A 25 -1.52 -2.92 -20.21
CA LEU A 25 -1.28 -4.30 -20.64
C LEU A 25 -2.58 -4.96 -21.12
N PRO A 26 -2.50 -5.90 -22.07
CA PRO A 26 -3.65 -6.73 -22.44
C PRO A 26 -4.20 -7.52 -21.24
N SER A 27 -5.50 -7.79 -21.25
CA SER A 27 -6.25 -8.45 -20.16
C SER A 27 -5.67 -9.80 -19.73
N LEU A 28 -5.09 -10.56 -20.67
CA LEU A 28 -4.43 -11.83 -20.39
C LEU A 28 -3.20 -11.67 -19.49
N PHE A 29 -2.40 -10.62 -19.69
CA PHE A 29 -1.21 -10.37 -18.87
C PHE A 29 -1.59 -9.93 -17.46
N VAL A 30 -2.60 -9.06 -17.33
CA VAL A 30 -3.14 -8.64 -16.04
C VAL A 30 -3.72 -9.84 -15.27
N TRP A 31 -4.37 -10.76 -15.98
CA TRP A 31 -4.88 -12.02 -15.40
C TRP A 31 -3.74 -12.91 -14.90
N GLU A 32 -2.69 -13.06 -15.69
CA GLU A 32 -1.52 -13.86 -15.32
C GLU A 32 -0.79 -13.26 -14.10
N ILE A 33 -0.71 -11.92 -13.99
CA ILE A 33 -0.18 -11.26 -12.79
C ILE A 33 -1.03 -11.61 -11.58
N GLY A 34 -2.35 -11.46 -11.64
CA GLY A 34 -3.25 -11.82 -10.54
C GLY A 34 -3.10 -13.28 -10.12
N ARG A 35 -3.02 -14.19 -11.10
CA ARG A 35 -2.82 -15.63 -10.86
C ARG A 35 -1.48 -15.92 -10.16
N ARG A 36 -0.38 -15.32 -10.64
CA ARG A 36 0.96 -15.48 -10.03
C ARG A 36 1.02 -14.88 -8.63
N THR A 37 0.40 -13.72 -8.42
CA THR A 37 0.29 -13.08 -7.11
C THR A 37 -0.46 -13.97 -6.14
N ASN A 38 -1.61 -14.52 -6.54
CA ASN A 38 -2.39 -15.42 -5.70
C ASN A 38 -1.58 -16.67 -5.31
N ASN A 39 -0.91 -17.31 -6.28
CA ASN A 39 -0.10 -18.50 -6.02
C ASN A 39 1.06 -18.23 -5.05
N GLN A 40 1.75 -17.10 -5.21
CA GLN A 40 2.84 -16.71 -4.30
C GLN A 40 2.30 -16.39 -2.91
N ALA A 41 1.20 -15.64 -2.81
CA ALA A 41 0.54 -15.36 -1.53
C ALA A 41 0.07 -16.66 -0.85
N HIS A 42 -0.46 -17.63 -1.60
CA HIS A 42 -0.81 -18.96 -1.07
C HIS A 42 0.42 -19.70 -0.52
N ALA A 43 1.55 -19.68 -1.22
CA ALA A 43 2.80 -20.28 -0.74
C ALA A 43 3.26 -19.65 0.58
N GLN A 44 3.07 -18.34 0.72
CA GLN A 44 3.36 -17.55 1.92
C GLN A 44 2.29 -17.66 3.01
N GLY A 45 1.23 -18.44 2.78
CA GLY A 45 0.11 -18.64 3.71
C GLY A 45 -0.99 -17.59 3.63
N LEU A 46 -0.67 -16.35 3.26
CA LEU A 46 -1.62 -15.25 3.25
C LEU A 46 -2.74 -15.39 2.20
N GLY A 47 -2.47 -16.06 1.07
CA GLY A 47 -3.48 -16.34 0.06
C GLY A 47 -4.50 -17.40 0.47
N ARG A 48 -4.27 -18.13 1.59
CA ARG A 48 -5.22 -19.13 2.11
C ARG A 48 -6.40 -18.50 2.86
N HIS A 49 -6.31 -17.22 3.20
CA HIS A 49 -7.35 -16.47 3.88
C HIS A 49 -8.44 -16.02 2.89
N THR A 50 -9.65 -15.86 3.43
CA THR A 50 -10.76 -15.21 2.73
C THR A 50 -10.51 -13.71 2.60
N GLN A 51 -11.16 -13.05 1.64
CA GLN A 51 -11.03 -11.60 1.46
C GLN A 51 -11.30 -10.80 2.75
N PRO A 52 -12.39 -11.04 3.52
CA PRO A 52 -12.60 -10.30 4.77
C PRO A 52 -11.51 -10.54 5.82
N GLU A 53 -10.90 -11.73 5.84
CA GLU A 53 -9.77 -12.01 6.73
C GLU A 53 -8.51 -11.28 6.29
N VAL A 54 -8.24 -11.20 4.98
CA VAL A 54 -7.12 -10.42 4.42
C VAL A 54 -7.26 -8.95 4.81
N GLU A 55 -8.45 -8.40 4.68
CA GLU A 55 -8.74 -7.01 5.04
C GLU A 55 -8.58 -6.77 6.55
N ARG A 56 -9.06 -7.70 7.39
CA ARG A 56 -8.86 -7.66 8.85
C ARG A 56 -7.38 -7.69 9.21
N LEU A 57 -6.61 -8.60 8.61
CA LEU A 57 -5.16 -8.71 8.83
C LEU A 57 -4.44 -7.44 8.39
N LEU A 58 -4.87 -6.79 7.30
CA LEU A 58 -4.28 -5.54 6.84
C LEU A 58 -4.53 -4.42 7.87
N ARG A 59 -5.73 -4.32 8.43
CA ARG A 59 -6.05 -3.37 9.51
C ARG A 59 -5.24 -3.65 10.78
N GLU A 60 -5.05 -4.91 11.13
CA GLU A 60 -4.22 -5.33 12.27
C GLU A 60 -2.75 -4.96 12.06
N ASP A 61 -2.19 -5.17 10.87
CA ASP A 61 -0.85 -4.73 10.50
C ASP A 61 -0.70 -3.20 10.64
N LEU A 62 -1.66 -2.43 10.12
CA LEU A 62 -1.65 -0.97 10.23
C LEU A 62 -1.70 -0.50 11.69
N LYS A 63 -2.56 -1.13 12.50
CA LYS A 63 -2.65 -0.85 13.92
C LYS A 63 -1.33 -1.18 14.63
N ALA A 64 -0.72 -2.33 14.34
CA ALA A 64 0.55 -2.71 14.95
C ALA A 64 1.68 -1.72 14.61
N ILE A 65 1.73 -1.20 13.37
CA ILE A 65 2.71 -0.17 12.99
C ILE A 65 2.42 1.14 13.73
N SER A 66 1.16 1.55 13.82
CA SER A 66 0.75 2.73 14.59
C SER A 66 1.12 2.61 16.08
N ASP A 67 0.86 1.47 16.69
CA ASP A 67 1.18 1.19 18.09
C ASP A 67 2.70 1.16 18.32
N PHE A 68 3.46 0.55 17.39
CA PHE A 68 4.92 0.52 17.48
C PHE A 68 5.55 1.89 17.27
N LEU A 69 5.02 2.71 16.36
CA LEU A 69 5.43 4.08 16.14
C LEU A 69 5.17 4.93 17.40
N GLY A 70 3.98 4.81 17.99
CA GLY A 70 3.56 5.61 19.14
C GLY A 70 3.74 7.10 18.86
N ASP A 71 4.50 7.77 19.74
CA ASP A 71 4.84 9.19 19.64
C ASP A 71 6.19 9.47 18.94
N LYS A 72 6.87 8.43 18.43
CA LYS A 72 8.18 8.59 17.80
C LYS A 72 8.08 9.28 16.45
N LYS A 73 9.13 10.02 16.10
CA LYS A 73 9.24 10.70 14.80
C LYS A 73 9.44 9.69 13.66
N PHE A 74 10.28 8.69 13.85
CA PHE A 74 10.46 7.55 12.94
C PHE A 74 10.48 6.25 13.76
N LEU A 75 10.42 5.09 13.10
CA LEU A 75 10.25 3.80 13.76
C LEU A 75 11.35 3.50 14.79
N PHE A 76 12.57 3.96 14.53
CA PHE A 76 13.76 3.70 15.36
C PHE A 76 14.45 4.94 15.92
N GLY A 77 13.83 6.12 15.88
CA GLY A 77 14.39 7.34 16.47
C GLY A 77 13.99 8.62 15.74
N ASP A 78 14.92 9.58 15.74
CA ASP A 78 14.69 10.93 15.19
C ASP A 78 15.06 11.08 13.71
N ASP A 79 15.82 10.13 13.18
CA ASP A 79 16.23 10.05 11.77
C ASP A 79 15.58 8.85 11.08
N ALA A 80 15.18 9.03 9.82
CA ALA A 80 14.60 7.95 9.03
C ALA A 80 15.66 6.90 8.69
N CYS A 81 15.29 5.63 8.79
CA CYS A 81 16.15 4.51 8.43
C CYS A 81 15.57 3.69 7.27
N ALA A 82 16.29 2.67 6.82
CA ALA A 82 15.84 1.79 5.74
C ALA A 82 14.48 1.13 6.04
N VAL A 83 14.17 0.87 7.32
CA VAL A 83 12.87 0.31 7.71
C VAL A 83 11.75 1.33 7.49
N ASP A 84 11.99 2.61 7.78
CA ASP A 84 11.03 3.66 7.52
C ASP A 84 10.71 3.77 6.02
N CYS A 85 11.72 3.66 5.16
CA CYS A 85 11.54 3.64 3.70
C CYS A 85 10.69 2.45 3.25
N ALA A 86 10.96 1.25 3.78
CA ALA A 86 10.19 0.05 3.45
C ALA A 86 8.73 0.16 3.90
N VAL A 87 8.49 0.61 5.14
CA VAL A 87 7.15 0.79 5.70
C VAL A 87 6.41 1.90 4.96
N PHE A 88 7.06 3.03 4.70
CA PHE A 88 6.50 4.12 3.90
C PHE A 88 6.01 3.62 2.54
N GLY A 89 6.86 2.91 1.80
CA GLY A 89 6.48 2.37 0.48
C GLY A 89 5.23 1.48 0.52
N GLN A 90 5.04 0.69 1.58
CA GLN A 90 3.83 -0.11 1.76
C GLN A 90 2.61 0.74 2.14
N LEU A 91 2.76 1.70 3.05
CA LEU A 91 1.68 2.61 3.45
C LEU A 91 1.22 3.48 2.28
N CYS A 92 2.13 3.87 1.38
CA CYS A 92 1.78 4.57 0.15
C CYS A 92 0.80 3.76 -0.72
N GLN A 93 1.00 2.44 -0.80
CA GLN A 93 0.06 1.59 -1.54
C GLN A 93 -1.32 1.60 -0.89
N VAL A 94 -1.40 1.58 0.44
CA VAL A 94 -2.66 1.62 1.19
C VAL A 94 -3.36 2.99 1.12
N MET A 95 -2.63 4.10 1.10
CA MET A 95 -3.24 5.43 1.04
C MET A 95 -3.70 5.81 -0.38
N TRP A 96 -2.88 5.52 -1.39
CA TRP A 96 -3.09 6.07 -2.74
C TRP A 96 -3.45 5.03 -3.81
N HIS A 97 -3.18 3.74 -3.62
CA HIS A 97 -3.29 2.75 -4.71
C HIS A 97 -4.28 1.61 -4.48
N VAL A 98 -4.68 1.32 -3.24
CA VAL A 98 -5.80 0.40 -3.01
C VAL A 98 -7.13 1.07 -3.42
N PRO A 99 -8.07 0.29 -3.99
CA PRO A 99 -9.40 0.78 -4.29
C PRO A 99 -10.07 1.41 -3.07
N SER A 100 -10.91 2.42 -3.29
CA SER A 100 -11.65 3.09 -2.22
C SER A 100 -12.63 2.18 -1.48
N VAL A 101 -13.02 1.04 -2.08
CA VAL A 101 -13.88 0.05 -1.42
C VAL A 101 -13.15 -0.72 -0.32
N VAL A 102 -11.81 -0.74 -0.36
CA VAL A 102 -10.99 -1.38 0.67
C VAL A 102 -11.01 -0.49 1.90
N THR A 103 -11.63 -0.99 2.97
CA THR A 103 -11.90 -0.19 4.17
C THR A 103 -10.64 0.09 4.99
N ALA A 104 -9.54 -0.63 4.74
CA ALA A 104 -8.24 -0.38 5.35
C ALA A 104 -7.68 1.02 5.04
N LYS A 105 -7.99 1.60 3.87
CA LYS A 105 -7.63 2.98 3.56
C LYS A 105 -8.30 3.97 4.51
N ALA A 106 -9.63 3.90 4.61
CA ALA A 106 -10.41 4.76 5.51
C ALA A 106 -9.96 4.58 6.96
N TYR A 107 -9.65 3.34 7.37
CA TYR A 107 -9.11 3.07 8.70
C TYR A 107 -7.78 3.78 8.98
N LEU A 108 -6.83 3.75 8.04
CA LEU A 108 -5.57 4.48 8.17
C LEU A 108 -5.83 5.98 8.29
N GLU A 109 -6.67 6.54 7.42
CA GLU A 109 -6.91 7.97 7.32
C GLU A 109 -7.71 8.55 8.50
N GLU A 110 -8.66 7.80 9.04
CA GLU A 110 -9.62 8.26 10.05
C GLU A 110 -9.26 7.79 11.47
N SER A 111 -8.72 6.58 11.62
CA SER A 111 -8.52 5.95 12.93
C SER A 111 -7.06 5.96 13.41
N LEU A 112 -6.08 6.19 12.52
CA LEU A 112 -4.65 6.13 12.85
C LEU A 112 -3.92 7.46 12.53
N PRO A 113 -4.22 8.56 13.25
CA PRO A 113 -3.70 9.89 12.92
C PRO A 113 -2.18 9.99 13.03
N ASN A 114 -1.55 9.30 14.00
CA ASN A 114 -0.09 9.29 14.13
C ASN A 114 0.60 8.64 12.91
N LEU A 115 0.02 7.56 12.40
CA LEU A 115 0.51 6.86 11.23
C LEU A 115 0.32 7.69 9.97
N LYS A 116 -0.84 8.34 9.81
CA LYS A 116 -1.08 9.31 8.73
C LYS A 116 -0.05 10.44 8.75
N SER A 117 0.19 11.06 9.91
CA SER A 117 1.20 12.10 10.07
C SER A 117 2.62 11.60 9.78
N TYR A 118 2.92 10.34 10.08
CA TYR A 118 4.19 9.71 9.73
C TYR A 118 4.38 9.56 8.22
N VAL A 119 3.35 9.10 7.49
CA VAL A 119 3.41 9.01 6.02
C VAL A 119 3.58 10.39 5.39
N GLU A 120 2.82 11.38 5.85
CA GLU A 120 2.92 12.77 5.35
C GLU A 120 4.31 13.38 5.63
N ARG A 121 4.90 13.09 6.80
CA ARG A 121 6.27 13.52 7.14
C ARG A 121 7.32 12.89 6.23
N MET A 122 7.24 11.59 5.99
CA MET A 122 8.14 10.90 5.05
C MET A 122 8.02 11.47 3.64
N ARG A 123 6.78 11.69 3.15
CA ARG A 123 6.52 12.26 1.82
C ARG A 123 7.16 13.63 1.68
N THR A 124 6.86 14.54 2.60
CA THR A 124 7.31 15.94 2.53
C THR A 124 8.81 16.13 2.77
N ALA A 125 9.43 15.28 3.58
CA ALA A 125 10.87 15.37 3.86
C ALA A 125 11.75 14.87 2.72
N TYR A 126 11.31 13.85 1.97
CA TYR A 126 12.17 13.12 1.03
C TYR A 126 11.67 13.12 -0.43
N TRP A 127 10.41 13.49 -0.70
CA TRP A 127 9.83 13.60 -2.05
C TRP A 127 9.18 14.98 -2.26
N PRO A 128 9.98 16.05 -2.37
CA PRO A 128 9.45 17.40 -2.61
C PRO A 128 8.73 17.53 -3.96
N ASP A 129 9.03 16.63 -4.90
CA ASP A 129 8.49 16.49 -6.24
C ASP A 129 7.37 15.45 -6.34
N TRP A 130 6.79 15.03 -5.21
CA TRP A 130 5.78 13.97 -5.14
C TRP A 130 4.63 14.18 -6.12
N ASP A 131 4.03 15.37 -6.16
CA ASP A 131 2.87 15.66 -7.01
C ASP A 131 3.23 15.74 -8.50
N GLU A 132 4.49 16.02 -8.83
CA GLU A 132 4.99 15.98 -10.22
C GLU A 132 5.24 14.55 -10.68
N CYS A 133 5.75 13.71 -9.78
CA CYS A 133 6.07 12.32 -10.06
C CYS A 133 4.81 11.45 -10.08
N VAL A 134 3.91 11.60 -9.11
CA VAL A 134 2.73 10.75 -8.92
C VAL A 134 1.57 11.28 -9.77
N THR A 135 1.68 11.14 -11.09
CA THR A 135 0.54 11.33 -11.97
C THR A 135 -0.35 10.10 -11.99
N ASP A 136 -1.65 10.29 -12.20
CA ASP A 136 -2.66 9.23 -12.34
C ASP A 136 -2.08 8.04 -13.13
N CYS A 137 -1.81 6.96 -12.39
CA CYS A 137 -1.37 5.64 -12.87
C CYS A 137 0.13 5.41 -13.14
N PHE A 138 1.03 6.41 -13.28
CA PHE A 138 2.47 6.17 -13.50
C PHE A 138 3.37 7.26 -12.91
N THR A 139 4.56 6.85 -12.45
CA THR A 139 5.66 7.77 -12.11
C THR A 139 6.22 8.39 -13.38
N LYS A 140 6.12 9.72 -13.51
CA LYS A 140 6.86 10.48 -14.51
C LYS A 140 8.20 10.92 -13.91
N GLU A 141 9.19 11.13 -14.76
CA GLU A 141 10.37 11.88 -14.34
C GLU A 141 9.92 13.30 -13.94
N PRO A 142 10.40 13.82 -12.79
CA PRO A 142 10.08 15.17 -12.35
C PRO A 142 10.53 16.19 -13.41
N THR A 143 9.85 17.32 -13.50
CA THR A 143 10.02 18.25 -14.65
C THR A 143 11.31 19.09 -14.57
N LYS A 144 12.26 18.73 -13.68
CA LYS A 144 13.56 19.40 -13.53
C LYS A 144 14.66 18.43 -13.12
#